data_AF-A0A3R9JD77-F1
#
_entry.id   AF-A0A3R9JD77-F1
#
_cell.length_a   1.000
_cell.length_b   1.000
_cell.length_c   1.000
_cell.angle_alpha   90.00
_cell.angle_beta   90.00
_cell.angle_gamma   90.00
#
_symmetry.space_group_name_H-M   'P 1'
#
loop_
_entity.id
_entity.type
_entity.pdbx_description
1 polymer ?
#
loop_
_entity_poly.entity_id
_entity_poly.type
_entity_poly.pdbx_seq_one_letter_code
_entity_poly.pdbx_strand_id
1 'polypeptide(L)'
;MPIHYNTNQTTIPLEISSFLPKDHLVFTIEKVVNTLEDCHFDAFYHAFGQPSYHPKMLVSTLLFSIYKRFSLVKKLLMKSIQVILKQIL
;
A
#
# COMPACT_ATOMS: atom_id res chain seq x y z
N MET A 1 -3.48 -10.57 12.95
CA MET A 1 -4.81 -10.96 13.44
C MET A 1 -5.82 -10.02 12.79
N PRO A 2 -6.83 -10.48 12.03
CA PRO A 2 -7.87 -9.60 11.53
C PRO A 2 -8.76 -9.17 12.71
N ILE A 3 -8.96 -7.86 12.86
CA ILE A 3 -9.76 -7.29 13.94
C ILE A 3 -11.22 -7.53 13.56
N HIS A 4 -11.93 -8.33 14.35
CA HIS A 4 -13.34 -8.61 14.11
C HIS A 4 -14.17 -7.36 14.48
N TYR A 5 -14.49 -6.56 13.47
CA TYR A 5 -15.25 -5.33 13.67
C TYR A 5 -16.69 -5.66 14.09
N ASN A 6 -17.15 -5.12 15.22
CA ASN A 6 -18.54 -5.28 15.66
C ASN A 6 -19.05 -4.02 16.38
N THR A 7 -20.37 -3.90 16.48
CA THR A 7 -21.07 -2.74 17.08
C THR A 7 -20.83 -2.60 18.58
N ASN A 8 -20.26 -3.61 19.24
CA ASN A 8 -19.94 -3.61 20.66
C ASN A 8 -18.51 -3.11 20.94
N GLN A 9 -17.76 -2.67 19.92
CA GLN A 9 -16.42 -2.12 20.13
C GLN A 9 -16.49 -0.75 20.80
N THR A 10 -16.00 -0.70 22.03
CA THR A 10 -15.90 0.51 22.87
C THR A 10 -14.56 1.25 22.71
N THR A 11 -13.63 0.74 21.89
CA THR A 11 -12.32 1.36 21.68
C THR A 11 -11.99 1.41 20.21
N ILE A 12 -11.80 2.61 19.69
CA ILE A 12 -11.30 2.87 18.36
C ILE A 12 -9.77 2.96 18.46
N PRO A 13 -9.00 2.21 17.67
CA PRO A 13 -7.55 2.39 17.63
C PRO A 13 -7.21 3.84 17.23
N LEU A 14 -6.59 4.57 18.15
CA LEU A 14 -6.25 5.98 17.96
C LEU A 14 -5.25 6.19 16.82
N GLU A 15 -4.33 5.23 16.64
CA GLU A 15 -3.34 5.23 15.57
C GLU A 15 -3.20 3.85 14.92
N ILE A 16 -3.66 3.74 13.68
CA ILE A 16 -3.56 2.50 12.87
C ILE A 16 -2.09 2.15 12.59
N SER A 17 -1.21 3.15 12.53
CA SER A 17 0.24 3.00 12.37
C SER A 17 0.86 2.10 13.45
N SER A 18 0.34 2.12 14.68
CA SER A 18 0.84 1.32 15.80
C SER A 18 0.74 -0.20 15.59
N PHE A 19 -0.14 -0.64 14.69
CA PHE A 19 -0.32 -2.06 14.36
C PHE A 19 0.63 -2.55 13.26
N LEU A 20 1.35 -1.64 12.60
CA LEU A 20 2.24 -1.97 11.49
C LEU A 20 3.70 -2.01 11.97
N PRO A 21 4.51 -2.97 11.46
CA PRO A 21 5.96 -2.95 11.69
C PRO A 21 6.59 -1.64 11.23
N LYS A 22 7.58 -1.11 11.96
CA LYS A 22 8.22 0.18 11.65
C LYS A 22 8.88 0.22 10.26
N ASP A 23 9.29 -0.93 9.74
CA ASP A 23 9.90 -1.13 8.42
C ASP A 23 8.88 -1.45 7.32
N HIS A 24 7.58 -1.35 7.62
CA HIS A 24 6.54 -1.67 6.66
C HIS A 24 6.52 -0.65 5.51
N LEU A 25 6.47 -1.16 4.28
CA LEU A 25 6.50 -0.38 3.03
C LEU A 25 5.51 0.81 2.98
N VAL A 26 4.36 0.68 3.64
CA VAL A 26 3.33 1.74 3.65
C VAL A 26 3.89 3.07 4.17
N PHE A 27 4.78 3.04 5.17
CA PHE A 27 5.41 4.26 5.69
C PHE A 27 6.35 4.90 4.67
N THR A 28 7.06 4.09 3.88
CA THR A 28 7.89 4.58 2.78
C THR A 28 7.03 5.22 1.69
N ILE A 29 5.95 4.55 1.30
CA ILE A 29 5.01 5.05 0.29
C ILE A 29 4.38 6.36 0.75
N GLU A 30 3.87 6.41 1.98
CA GLU A 30 3.29 7.60 2.58
C GLU A 30 4.27 8.76 2.59
N LYS A 31 5.52 8.52 3.03
CA LYS A 31 6.57 9.54 3.03
C LYS A 31 6.85 10.06 1.62
N VAL A 32 6.98 9.17 0.63
CA VAL A 32 7.22 9.57 -0.77
C VAL A 32 6.05 10.38 -1.32
N VAL A 33 4.81 9.94 -1.12
CA VAL A 33 3.63 10.65 -1.61
C VAL A 33 3.47 12.01 -0.93
N ASN A 34 3.79 12.11 0.36
CA ASN A 34 3.74 13.37 1.10
C ASN A 34 4.87 14.34 0.73
N THR A 35 5.99 13.86 0.15
CA THR A 35 7.04 14.74 -0.39
C THR A 35 6.69 15.36 -1.74
N LEU A 36 5.67 14.86 -2.45
CA LEU A 36 5.21 15.44 -3.70
C LEU A 36 4.44 16.75 -3.40
N GLU A 37 4.75 17.80 -4.16
CA GLU A 37 4.06 19.09 -4.04
C GLU A 37 2.57 18.95 -4.39
N ASP A 38 1.72 19.68 -3.66
CA ASP A 38 0.26 19.62 -3.81
C ASP A 38 -0.23 19.99 -5.22
N CYS A 39 0.53 20.84 -5.93
CA CYS A 39 0.23 21.25 -7.31
C CYS A 39 0.13 20.07 -8.29
N HIS A 40 0.84 18.97 -8.05
CA HIS A 40 0.76 17.75 -8.86
C HIS A 40 -0.60 17.05 -8.70
N PHE A 41 -1.33 17.36 -7.64
CA PHE A 41 -2.63 16.77 -7.34
C PHE A 41 -3.81 17.66 -7.75
N ASP A 42 -3.58 18.92 -8.10
CA ASP A 42 -4.62 19.88 -8.50
C ASP A 42 -5.47 19.37 -9.68
N ALA A 43 -4.84 18.65 -10.61
CA ALA A 43 -5.51 18.05 -11.75
C ALA A 43 -6.58 17.00 -11.37
N PHE A 44 -6.49 16.40 -10.17
CA PHE A 44 -7.51 15.46 -9.68
C PHE A 44 -8.73 16.16 -9.08
N TYR A 45 -8.64 17.45 -8.76
CA TYR A 45 -9.74 18.26 -8.26
C TYR A 45 -10.41 18.95 -9.46
N HIS A 46 -11.41 18.28 -10.05
CA HIS A 46 -12.16 18.84 -11.18
C HIS A 46 -13.22 19.86 -10.74
N ALA A 47 -13.66 20.72 -11.68
CA ALA A 47 -14.71 21.72 -11.47
C ALA A 47 -16.09 21.11 -11.07
N PHE A 48 -16.30 19.80 -11.29
CA PHE A 48 -17.55 19.09 -11.00
C PHE A 48 -17.64 18.55 -9.56
N GLY A 49 -16.65 18.80 -8.70
CA GLY A 49 -16.73 18.50 -7.27
C GLY A 49 -15.54 17.70 -6.73
N GLN A 50 -15.61 17.38 -5.43
CA GLN A 50 -14.54 16.68 -4.73
C GLN A 50 -14.49 15.19 -5.13
N PRO A 51 -13.29 14.63 -5.44
CA PRO A 51 -13.16 13.21 -5.72
C PRO A 51 -13.57 12.37 -4.50
N SER A 52 -14.10 11.16 -4.75
CA SER A 52 -14.52 10.24 -3.68
C SER A 52 -13.39 9.82 -2.73
N TYR A 53 -12.14 9.97 -3.16
CA TYR A 53 -10.94 9.69 -2.37
C TYR A 53 -9.94 10.83 -2.52
N HIS A 54 -9.14 11.05 -1.47
CA HIS A 54 -8.05 12.01 -1.53
C HIS A 54 -6.99 11.56 -2.57
N PRO A 55 -6.52 12.43 -3.50
CA PRO A 55 -5.58 12.06 -4.54
C PRO A 55 -4.29 11.39 -4.02
N LYS A 56 -3.71 11.92 -2.94
CA LYS A 56 -2.58 11.27 -2.25
C LYS A 56 -2.90 9.85 -1.79
N MET A 57 -4.09 9.60 -1.24
CA MET A 57 -4.49 8.25 -0.79
C MET A 57 -4.66 7.30 -1.98
N LEU A 58 -5.20 7.79 -3.09
CA LEU A 58 -5.34 7.04 -4.33
C LEU A 58 -3.96 6.62 -4.87
N VAL A 59 -3.02 7.57 -4.95
CA VAL A 59 -1.65 7.33 -5.41
C VAL A 59 -0.92 6.34 -4.48
N SER A 60 -1.04 6.50 -3.16
CA SER A 60 -0.47 5.56 -2.19
C SER A 60 -0.99 4.13 -2.40
N THR A 61 -2.29 3.98 -2.64
CA THR A 61 -2.92 2.67 -2.87
C THR A 61 -2.44 2.03 -4.17
N LEU A 62 -2.36 2.82 -5.25
CA LEU A 62 -1.83 2.39 -6.54
C LEU A 62 -0.38 1.92 -6.41
N LEU A 63 0.48 2.73 -5.78
CA LEU A 63 1.89 2.40 -5.62
C LEU A 63 2.08 1.13 -4.79
N PHE A 64 1.30 0.97 -3.71
CA PHE A 64 1.31 -0.24 -2.90
C PHE A 64 0.90 -1.48 -3.71
N SER A 65 -0.17 -1.36 -4.52
CA SER A 65 -0.67 -2.47 -5.35
C SER A 65 0.36 -2.92 -6.40
N ILE A 66 1.03 -1.96 -7.05
CA ILE A 66 2.07 -2.23 -8.06
C ILE A 66 3.27 -2.90 -7.40
N TYR A 67 3.72 -2.40 -6.25
CA TYR A 67 4.81 -3.02 -5.53
C TYR A 67 4.48 -4.46 -5.11
N LYS A 68 3.28 -4.69 -4.56
CA LYS A 68 2.85 -6.04 -4.16
C LYS A 68 2.81 -6.99 -5.35
N ARG A 69 2.30 -6.53 -6.50
CA ARG A 69 2.32 -7.31 -7.75
C ARG A 69 3.74 -7.65 -8.18
N PHE A 70 4.64 -6.67 -8.19
CA PHE A 70 6.04 -6.89 -8.56
C PHE A 70 6.76 -7.86 -7.61
N SER A 71 6.57 -7.69 -6.30
CA SER A 71 7.12 -8.57 -5.27
C SER A 71 6.62 -10.02 -5.44
N LEU A 72 5.36 -10.21 -5.82
CA LEU A 72 4.80 -11.52 -6.10
C LEU A 72 5.45 -12.18 -7.31
N VAL A 73 5.59 -11.44 -8.42
CA VAL A 73 6.24 -11.95 -9.65
C VAL A 73 7.70 -12.36 -9.37
N LYS A 74 8.46 -11.54 -8.65
CA LYS A 74 9.84 -11.88 -8.24
C LYS A 74 9.89 -13.17 -7.43
N LYS A 75 8.96 -13.34 -6.49
CA LYS A 75 8.88 -14.55 -5.66
C LYS A 75 8.60 -15.80 -6.49
N LEU A 76 7.70 -15.70 -7.47
CA LEU A 76 7.41 -16.80 -8.39
C LEU A 76 8.61 -17.15 -9.27
N LEU A 77 9.27 -16.15 -9.87
CA LEU A 77 10.45 -16.38 -10.70
C LEU A 77 11.58 -17.05 -9.91
N MET A 78 11.87 -16.56 -8.71
CA MET A 78 12.90 -17.15 -7.84
C MET A 78 12.56 -18.59 -7.46
N LYS A 79 11.28 -18.89 -7.19
CA LYS A 79 10.82 -20.25 -6.90
C LYS A 79 10.99 -21.16 -8.12
N SER A 80 10.65 -20.69 -9.32
CA SER A 80 10.87 -21.45 -10.56
C SER A 80 12.35 -21.75 -10.81
N ILE A 81 13.22 -20.76 -10.62
CA ILE A 81 14.68 -20.94 -10.73
C ILE A 81 15.17 -21.99 -9.72
N GLN A 82 14.72 -21.94 -8.46
CA GLN A 82 15.09 -22.95 -7.45
C GLN A 82 14.63 -24.37 -7.81
N VAL A 83 13.44 -24.52 -8.42
CA VAL A 83 12.94 -25.83 -8.87
C VAL A 83 13.82 -26.38 -10.00
N ILE A 84 14.16 -25.54 -10.98
CA ILE A 84 15.04 -25.94 -12.10
C ILE A 84 16.43 -26.34 -11.58
N LEU A 85 17.02 -25.55 -10.69
CA LEU A 85 18.32 -25.87 -10.08
C LEU A 85 18.31 -27.22 -9.36
N LYS A 86 17.22 -27.57 -8.67
CA LYS A 86 17.04 -28.88 -8.00
C LYS A 86 16.80 -30.06 -8.95
N GLN A 87 16.42 -29.81 -10.21
CA GLN A 87 16.25 -30.87 -11.20
C GLN A 87 17.56 -31.17 -11.96
N ILE A 88 18.44 -30.16 -12.03
CA ILE A 88 19.74 -30.27 -12.72
C ILE A 88 20.83 -30.81 -11.79
N LEU A 89 20.75 -30.52 -10.48
CA LEU A 89 21.64 -31.02 -9.44
C LEU A 89 21.08 -32.28 -8.76
#